data_AF-A0A382RKS0-F1
#
_entry.id   AF-A0A382RKS0-F1
#
_cell.length_a   1.000
_cell.length_b   1.000
_cell.length_c   1.000
_cell.angle_alpha   90.00
_cell.angle_beta   90.00
_cell.angle_gamma   90.00
#
_symmetry.space_group_name_H-M   'P 1'
#
loop_
_entity.id
_entity.type
_entity.pdbx_description
1 polymer ?
#
loop_
_entity_poly.entity_id
_entity_poly.type
_entity_poly.pdbx_seq_one_letter_code
_entity_poly.pdbx_strand_id
1 'polypeptide(L)'
;IQKEATIATTNEMWDLAKVLYEEILALDPNIIEIKKNLQTVKERINLVSNLTLFISSIDKLNDDELYNQAITTLNKAQGVQNKGPKLEKQINDLSRVLKFASIPLETIFMSDGMTQITIYKLAKLGSFYEKTVSLRPGTYTAIGTRPGYRDVILKFRVEKVGQQFMIQCKEMI
;
A
#
# COMPACT_ATOMS: atom_id res chain seq x y z
N ILE A 1 36.41 7.25 -6.93
CA ILE A 1 35.22 6.61 -7.54
C ILE A 1 34.92 5.21 -6.98
N GLN A 2 35.66 4.13 -7.28
CA GLN A 2 35.26 2.78 -6.83
C GLN A 2 35.13 2.63 -5.30
N LYS A 3 36.11 3.11 -4.53
CA LYS A 3 36.04 3.12 -3.06
C LYS A 3 34.82 3.89 -2.53
N GLU A 4 34.50 5.02 -3.15
CA GLU A 4 33.32 5.83 -2.78
C GLU A 4 32.02 5.11 -3.12
N ALA A 5 31.96 4.41 -4.25
CA ALA A 5 30.79 3.61 -4.64
C ALA A 5 30.52 2.50 -3.62
N THR A 6 31.57 1.83 -3.13
CA THR A 6 31.45 0.83 -2.07
C THR A 6 30.98 1.46 -0.74
N ILE A 7 31.54 2.61 -0.35
CA ILE A 7 31.10 3.33 0.86
C ILE A 7 29.63 3.75 0.75
N ALA A 8 29.22 4.28 -0.40
CA ALA A 8 27.83 4.63 -0.66
C ALA A 8 26.90 3.42 -0.57
N THR A 9 27.33 2.26 -1.08
CA THR A 9 26.61 0.98 -0.97
C THR A 9 26.44 0.55 0.48
N THR A 10 27.52 0.59 1.28
CA THR A 10 27.49 0.23 2.70
C THR A 10 26.60 1.16 3.53
N ASN A 11 26.57 2.45 3.19
CA ASN A 11 25.75 3.46 3.88
C ASN A 11 24.32 3.58 3.33
N GLU A 12 23.88 2.65 2.48
CA GLU A 12 22.55 2.63 1.86
C GLU A 12 22.23 3.97 1.15
N MET A 13 23.23 4.52 0.46
CA MET A 13 23.13 5.68 -0.43
C MET A 13 23.02 5.16 -1.87
N TRP A 14 21.95 4.41 -2.15
CA TRP A 14 21.82 3.60 -3.37
C TRP A 14 21.87 4.43 -4.66
N ASP A 15 21.23 5.60 -4.70
CA ASP A 15 21.26 6.48 -5.87
C ASP A 15 22.68 7.02 -6.15
N LEU A 16 23.41 7.40 -5.10
CA LEU A 16 24.81 7.81 -5.23
C LEU A 16 25.70 6.66 -5.71
N ALA A 17 25.54 5.46 -5.12
CA ALA A 17 26.28 4.28 -5.54
C ALA A 17 26.03 3.95 -7.02
N LYS A 18 24.78 4.10 -7.49
CA LYS A 18 24.42 3.89 -8.89
C LYS A 18 25.18 4.86 -9.80
N VAL A 19 25.14 6.16 -9.49
CA VAL A 19 25.84 7.19 -10.26
C VAL A 19 27.34 6.89 -10.32
N LEU A 20 27.97 6.60 -9.18
CA LEU A 20 29.41 6.31 -9.13
C LEU A 20 29.79 5.03 -9.92
N TYR A 21 28.97 3.98 -9.90
CA TYR A 21 29.22 2.79 -10.72
C TYR A 21 29.00 3.04 -12.21
N GLU A 22 28.02 3.88 -12.59
CA GLU A 22 27.80 4.29 -13.97
C GLU A 22 28.96 5.14 -14.50
N GLU A 23 29.53 6.03 -13.68
CA GLU A 23 30.75 6.80 -14.01
C GLU A 23 31.97 5.90 -14.26
N ILE A 24 32.17 4.86 -13.44
CA ILE A 24 33.27 3.90 -13.65
C ILE A 24 33.10 3.16 -14.98
N LEU A 25 31.88 2.72 -15.30
CA LEU A 25 31.60 2.00 -16.56
C LEU A 25 31.63 2.90 -17.79
N ALA A 26 31.46 4.21 -17.63
CA ALA A 26 31.67 5.17 -18.72
C ALA A 26 33.16 5.27 -19.10
N LEU A 27 34.08 5.05 -18.14
CA LEU A 27 35.53 5.02 -18.38
C LEU A 27 35.97 3.68 -18.97
N ASP A 28 35.48 2.57 -18.41
CA ASP A 28 35.71 1.22 -18.95
C ASP A 28 34.44 0.36 -18.85
N PRO A 29 33.74 0.13 -19.98
CA PRO A 29 32.51 -0.63 -20.00
C PRO A 29 32.74 -2.14 -19.88
N ASN A 30 33.97 -2.65 -19.77
CA ASN A 30 34.25 -4.09 -19.72
C ASN A 30 34.45 -4.64 -18.30
N ILE A 31 34.42 -3.79 -17.27
CA ILE A 31 34.61 -4.22 -15.88
C ILE A 31 33.39 -5.00 -15.37
N ILE A 32 33.46 -6.34 -15.44
CA ILE A 32 32.35 -7.26 -15.11
C ILE A 32 31.87 -7.09 -13.67
N GLU A 33 32.79 -6.92 -12.72
CA GLU A 33 32.44 -6.75 -11.29
C GLU A 33 31.58 -5.51 -11.06
N ILE A 34 31.91 -4.39 -11.72
CA ILE A 34 31.18 -3.13 -11.59
C ILE A 34 29.79 -3.25 -12.22
N LYS A 35 29.65 -3.95 -13.35
CA LYS A 35 28.32 -4.27 -13.92
C LYS A 35 27.45 -5.04 -12.93
N LYS A 36 28.02 -6.05 -12.27
CA LYS A 36 27.31 -6.85 -11.26
C LYS A 36 26.89 -5.98 -10.07
N ASN A 37 27.80 -5.16 -9.55
CA ASN A 37 27.50 -4.24 -8.43
C ASN A 37 26.43 -3.22 -8.81
N LEU A 38 26.51 -2.63 -10.01
CA LEU A 38 25.49 -1.71 -10.52
C LEU A 38 24.11 -2.39 -10.63
N GLN A 39 24.07 -3.63 -11.10
CA GLN A 39 22.82 -4.40 -11.16
C GLN A 39 22.22 -4.61 -9.76
N THR A 40 23.03 -5.00 -8.78
CA THR A 40 22.58 -5.12 -7.38
C THR A 40 22.08 -3.80 -6.81
N VAL A 41 22.76 -2.67 -7.10
CA VAL A 41 22.30 -1.34 -6.68
C VAL A 41 20.96 -0.97 -7.34
N LYS A 42 20.77 -1.27 -8.62
CA LYS A 42 19.48 -1.04 -9.32
C LYS A 42 18.34 -1.85 -8.70
N GLU A 43 18.60 -3.12 -8.38
CA GLU A 43 17.65 -3.98 -7.67
C GLU A 43 17.31 -3.43 -6.28
N ARG A 44 18.30 -2.90 -5.56
CA ARG A 44 18.11 -2.23 -4.25
C ARG A 44 17.23 -0.99 -4.36
N ILE A 45 17.49 -0.12 -5.33
CA ILE A 45 16.68 1.09 -5.57
C ILE A 45 15.22 0.71 -5.81
N ASN A 46 14.97 -0.27 -6.68
CA ASN A 46 13.62 -0.73 -6.98
C ASN A 46 12.92 -1.31 -5.75
N LEU A 47 13.63 -2.12 -4.96
CA LEU A 47 13.09 -2.69 -3.72
C LEU A 47 12.73 -1.61 -2.69
N VAL A 48 13.63 -0.66 -2.45
CA VAL A 48 13.43 0.47 -1.51
C VAL A 48 12.26 1.34 -1.94
N SER A 49 12.13 1.60 -3.25
CA SER A 49 11.00 2.34 -3.83
C SER A 49 9.68 1.61 -3.58
N ASN A 50 9.61 0.31 -3.90
CA ASN A 50 8.40 -0.50 -3.69
C ASN A 50 8.00 -0.58 -2.20
N LEU A 51 8.96 -0.78 -1.30
CA LEU A 51 8.70 -0.75 0.15
C LEU A 51 8.06 0.58 0.57
N THR A 52 8.63 1.70 0.11
CA THR A 52 8.13 3.05 0.41
C THR A 52 6.72 3.28 -0.14
N LEU A 53 6.46 2.83 -1.37
CA LEU A 53 5.14 2.91 -1.99
C LEU A 53 4.08 2.15 -1.17
N PHE A 54 4.35 0.93 -0.73
CA PHE A 54 3.37 0.17 0.07
C PHE A 54 3.20 0.72 1.49
N ILE A 55 4.28 1.17 2.13
CA ILE A 55 4.20 1.82 3.46
C ILE A 55 3.30 3.06 3.41
N SER A 56 3.40 3.86 2.34
CA SER A 56 2.59 5.07 2.15
C SER A 56 1.16 4.82 1.63
N SER A 57 0.85 3.59 1.20
CA SER A 57 -0.43 3.25 0.56
C SER A 57 -1.35 2.39 1.43
N ILE A 58 -1.26 2.52 2.77
CA ILE A 58 -2.03 1.72 3.73
C ILE A 58 -3.53 1.65 3.42
N ASP A 59 -4.10 2.75 2.95
CA ASP A 59 -5.54 2.87 2.63
C ASP A 59 -6.03 2.01 1.48
N LYS A 60 -5.11 1.53 0.66
CA LYS A 60 -5.39 0.72 -0.53
C LYS A 60 -5.09 -0.76 -0.28
N LEU A 61 -4.53 -1.10 0.88
CA LEU A 61 -4.19 -2.48 1.23
C LEU A 61 -5.40 -3.31 1.68
N ASN A 62 -6.61 -2.73 1.64
CA ASN A 62 -7.85 -3.49 1.65
C ASN A 62 -8.14 -4.19 0.32
N ASP A 63 -7.45 -3.84 -0.76
CA ASP A 63 -7.45 -4.56 -2.03
C ASP A 63 -6.51 -5.78 -1.95
N ASP A 64 -7.03 -6.96 -2.26
CA ASP A 64 -6.28 -8.22 -2.13
C ASP A 64 -5.08 -8.30 -3.08
N GLU A 65 -5.16 -7.71 -4.28
CA GLU A 65 -4.05 -7.72 -5.24
C GLU A 65 -2.88 -6.88 -4.70
N LEU A 66 -3.17 -5.65 -4.28
CA LEU A 66 -2.16 -4.75 -3.69
C LEU A 66 -1.58 -5.32 -2.40
N TYR A 67 -2.40 -5.92 -1.55
CA TYR A 67 -1.97 -6.57 -0.31
C TYR A 67 -0.99 -7.72 -0.58
N ASN A 68 -1.29 -8.58 -1.57
CA ASN A 68 -0.40 -9.69 -1.96
C ASN A 68 0.91 -9.22 -2.60
N GLN A 69 0.87 -8.14 -3.40
CA GLN A 69 2.09 -7.52 -3.94
C GLN A 69 2.98 -6.94 -2.83
N ALA A 70 2.38 -6.34 -1.80
CA ALA A 70 3.10 -5.83 -0.64
C ALA A 70 3.74 -6.97 0.18
N ILE A 71 3.04 -8.09 0.40
CA ILE A 71 3.62 -9.30 1.03
C ILE A 71 4.82 -9.82 0.22
N THR A 72 4.66 -9.93 -1.10
CA THR A 72 5.75 -10.39 -1.97
C THR A 72 6.98 -9.48 -1.88
N THR A 73 6.76 -8.16 -1.82
CA THR A 73 7.83 -7.17 -1.64
C THR A 73 8.49 -7.30 -0.27
N LEU A 74 7.72 -7.50 0.80
CA LEU A 74 8.24 -7.74 2.14
C LEU A 74 9.11 -9.01 2.18
N ASN A 75 8.64 -10.12 1.61
CA ASN A 75 9.38 -11.38 1.56
C ASN A 75 10.70 -11.24 0.78
N LYS A 76 10.68 -10.53 -0.36
CA LYS A 76 11.90 -10.19 -1.11
C LYS A 76 12.88 -9.38 -0.27
N ALA A 77 12.40 -8.38 0.48
CA ALA A 77 13.22 -7.58 1.37
C ALA A 77 13.80 -8.40 2.54
N GLN A 78 13.03 -9.33 3.10
CA GLN A 78 13.48 -10.22 4.17
C GLN A 78 14.57 -11.20 3.70
N GLY A 79 14.51 -11.66 2.45
CA GLY A 79 15.52 -12.56 1.85
C GLY A 79 16.88 -11.91 1.59
N VAL A 80 17.00 -10.60 1.79
CA VAL A 80 18.25 -9.86 1.58
C VAL A 80 19.30 -10.22 2.63
N GLN A 81 20.51 -10.54 2.19
CA GLN A 81 21.68 -10.67 3.06
C GLN A 81 22.28 -9.29 3.40
N ASN A 82 22.91 -9.18 4.58
CA ASN A 82 23.60 -7.96 5.05
C ASN A 82 22.71 -6.70 4.94
N LYS A 83 21.53 -6.76 5.57
CA LYS A 83 20.59 -5.63 5.59
C LYS A 83 21.22 -4.47 6.37
N GLY A 84 21.16 -3.27 5.81
CA GLY A 84 21.49 -2.06 6.54
C GLY A 84 20.29 -1.55 7.35
N PRO A 85 20.53 -0.58 8.25
CA PRO A 85 19.51 -0.08 9.18
C PRO A 85 18.29 0.55 8.49
N LYS A 86 18.44 1.19 7.31
CA LYS A 86 17.31 1.74 6.56
C LYS A 86 16.42 0.63 6.02
N LEU A 87 17.00 -0.40 5.41
CA LEU A 87 16.23 -1.53 4.91
C LEU A 87 15.52 -2.28 6.04
N GLU A 88 16.18 -2.50 7.17
CA GLU A 88 15.54 -3.12 8.35
C GLU A 88 14.35 -2.30 8.86
N LYS A 89 14.50 -0.97 8.91
CA LYS A 89 13.39 -0.09 9.27
C LYS A 89 12.21 -0.23 8.30
N GLN A 90 12.47 -0.22 6.99
CA GLN A 90 11.41 -0.38 5.98
C GLN A 90 10.70 -1.75 6.06
N ILE A 91 11.44 -2.82 6.33
CA ILE A 91 10.87 -4.16 6.56
C ILE A 91 9.93 -4.13 7.77
N ASN A 92 10.36 -3.53 8.88
CA ASN A 92 9.56 -3.43 10.10
C ASN A 92 8.32 -2.56 9.90
N ASP A 93 8.45 -1.43 9.21
CA ASP A 93 7.34 -0.52 8.94
C ASP A 93 6.31 -1.17 8.01
N LEU A 94 6.73 -1.82 6.91
CA LEU A 94 5.80 -2.53 6.03
C LEU A 94 5.14 -3.73 6.73
N SER A 95 5.88 -4.46 7.56
CA SER A 95 5.31 -5.55 8.37
C SER A 95 4.20 -5.05 9.31
N ARG A 96 4.41 -3.90 9.97
CA ARG A 96 3.40 -3.27 10.83
C ARG A 96 2.17 -2.83 10.03
N VAL A 97 2.40 -2.20 8.87
CA VAL A 97 1.33 -1.76 7.96
C VAL A 97 0.48 -2.94 7.47
N LEU A 98 1.11 -4.03 7.03
CA LEU A 98 0.42 -5.25 6.60
C LEU A 98 -0.35 -5.92 7.73
N LYS A 99 0.23 -5.99 8.92
CA LYS A 99 -0.47 -6.52 10.10
C LYS A 99 -1.72 -5.70 10.44
N PHE A 100 -1.64 -4.37 10.35
CA PHE A 100 -2.80 -3.52 10.58
C PHE A 100 -3.86 -3.72 9.49
N ALA A 101 -3.46 -3.66 8.22
CA ALA A 101 -4.37 -3.80 7.08
C ALA A 101 -5.09 -5.16 7.02
N SER A 102 -4.54 -6.22 7.65
CA SER A 102 -5.12 -7.55 7.62
C SER A 102 -6.21 -7.81 8.66
N ILE A 103 -6.34 -6.98 9.69
CA ILE A 103 -7.26 -7.18 10.81
C ILE A 103 -8.59 -6.47 10.52
N PRO A 104 -9.70 -7.18 10.27
CA PRO A 104 -11.00 -6.55 10.05
C PRO A 104 -11.49 -5.77 11.27
N LEU A 105 -12.09 -4.62 11.04
CA LEU A 105 -12.67 -3.73 12.04
C LEU A 105 -14.19 -3.66 11.83
N GLU A 106 -14.94 -3.73 12.92
CA GLU A 106 -16.38 -3.54 12.89
C GLU A 106 -16.71 -2.08 12.57
N THR A 107 -17.53 -1.89 11.54
CA THR A 107 -17.98 -0.59 11.04
C THR A 107 -19.49 -0.57 11.00
N ILE A 108 -20.12 0.49 11.50
CA ILE A 108 -21.57 0.61 11.61
C ILE A 108 -22.07 1.53 10.50
N PHE A 109 -23.04 1.06 9.73
CA PHE A 109 -23.73 1.85 8.72
C PHE A 109 -25.14 2.20 9.21
N MET A 110 -25.56 3.43 8.99
CA MET A 110 -26.91 3.91 9.26
C MET A 110 -27.60 4.41 7.99
N SER A 111 -28.89 4.13 7.86
CA SER A 111 -29.72 4.50 6.71
C SER A 111 -31.20 4.64 7.10
N ASP A 112 -32.08 4.77 6.13
CA ASP A 112 -33.52 5.07 6.25
C ASP A 112 -34.42 3.83 6.08
N GLY A 113 -33.85 2.62 5.99
CA GLY A 113 -34.61 1.39 5.74
C GLY A 113 -35.15 1.25 4.32
N MET A 114 -34.92 2.22 3.42
CA MET A 114 -35.45 2.22 2.05
C MET A 114 -34.36 2.31 0.99
N THR A 115 -33.24 2.96 1.30
CA THR A 115 -32.08 3.10 0.41
C THR A 115 -31.37 1.76 0.29
N GLN A 116 -31.21 1.26 -0.93
CA GLN A 116 -30.42 0.06 -1.20
C GLN A 116 -28.93 0.42 -1.24
N ILE A 117 -28.16 -0.17 -0.34
CA ILE A 117 -26.75 0.18 -0.16
C ILE A 117 -25.85 -0.94 -0.66
N THR A 118 -24.81 -0.58 -1.40
CA THR A 118 -23.74 -1.47 -1.87
C THR A 118 -22.39 -0.86 -1.54
N ILE A 119 -21.48 -1.64 -0.94
CA ILE A 119 -20.07 -1.30 -0.86
C ILE A 119 -19.42 -1.78 -2.17
N TYR A 120 -18.91 -0.83 -2.96
CA TYR A 120 -18.34 -1.06 -4.27
C TYR A 120 -17.27 -2.16 -4.25
N LYS A 121 -17.35 -3.11 -5.21
CA LYS A 121 -16.49 -4.30 -5.35
C LYS A 121 -16.48 -5.28 -4.17
N LEU A 122 -17.24 -5.04 -3.10
CA LEU A 122 -17.20 -5.87 -1.89
C LEU A 122 -18.51 -6.60 -1.63
N ALA A 123 -19.60 -5.88 -1.41
CA ALA A 123 -20.85 -6.49 -0.96
C ALA A 123 -22.07 -5.61 -1.21
N LYS A 124 -23.22 -6.25 -1.49
CA LYS A 124 -24.53 -5.59 -1.44
C LYS A 124 -25.06 -5.70 -0.01
N LEU A 125 -25.22 -4.57 0.67
CA LEU A 125 -25.71 -4.54 2.04
C LEU A 125 -27.25 -4.58 2.12
N GLY A 126 -27.93 -4.14 1.06
CA GLY A 126 -29.38 -4.03 1.03
C GLY A 126 -29.88 -2.76 1.73
N SER A 127 -31.11 -2.80 2.21
CA SER A 127 -31.78 -1.72 2.95
C SER A 127 -31.86 -2.08 4.42
N PHE A 128 -31.61 -1.09 5.28
CA PHE A 128 -31.55 -1.26 6.73
C PHE A 128 -31.66 0.10 7.41
N TYR A 129 -31.95 0.12 8.71
CA TYR A 129 -31.77 1.32 9.54
C TYR A 129 -30.36 1.37 10.14
N GLU A 130 -29.88 0.23 10.64
CA GLU A 130 -28.52 0.05 11.14
C GLU A 130 -27.98 -1.31 10.69
N LYS A 131 -26.70 -1.36 10.31
CA LYS A 131 -26.00 -2.61 9.97
C LYS A 131 -24.52 -2.52 10.29
N THR A 132 -24.03 -3.47 11.08
CA THR A 132 -22.59 -3.64 11.34
C THR A 132 -21.96 -4.52 10.26
N VAL A 133 -20.83 -4.08 9.73
CA VAL A 133 -20.07 -4.76 8.68
C VAL A 133 -18.60 -4.83 9.12
N SER A 134 -18.00 -6.01 8.97
CA SER A 134 -16.58 -6.21 9.23
C SER A 134 -15.78 -5.85 7.98
N LEU A 135 -14.94 -4.81 8.06
CA LEU A 135 -14.16 -4.29 6.94
C LEU A 135 -12.68 -4.20 7.33
N ARG A 136 -11.78 -4.61 6.43
CA ARG A 136 -10.34 -4.34 6.63
C ARG A 136 -10.09 -2.82 6.65
N PRO A 137 -9.05 -2.34 7.34
CA PRO A 137 -8.67 -0.94 7.26
C PRO A 137 -8.36 -0.54 5.84
N GLY A 138 -8.87 0.63 5.43
CA GLY A 138 -8.74 1.08 4.06
C GLY A 138 -9.83 2.06 3.64
N THR A 139 -9.75 2.46 2.38
CA THR A 139 -10.72 3.34 1.75
C THR A 139 -11.74 2.57 0.94
N TYR A 140 -13.00 2.99 1.06
CA TYR A 140 -14.14 2.33 0.45
C TYR A 140 -15.06 3.36 -0.20
N THR A 141 -15.94 2.86 -1.06
CA THR A 141 -17.04 3.64 -1.64
C THR A 141 -18.32 2.86 -1.43
N ALA A 142 -19.28 3.47 -0.74
CA ALA A 142 -20.65 2.98 -0.67
C ALA A 142 -21.52 3.77 -1.66
N ILE A 143 -22.41 3.05 -2.33
CA ILE A 143 -23.39 3.60 -3.25
C ILE A 143 -24.78 3.26 -2.69
N GLY A 144 -25.58 4.29 -2.48
CA GLY A 144 -26.98 4.19 -2.12
C GLY A 144 -27.84 4.49 -3.34
N THR A 145 -28.80 3.62 -3.61
CA THR A 145 -29.78 3.79 -4.70
C THR A 145 -31.20 3.63 -4.17
N ARG A 146 -32.12 4.44 -4.70
CA ARG A 146 -33.54 4.37 -4.35
C ARG A 146 -34.38 4.87 -5.54
N PRO A 147 -35.32 4.07 -6.08
CA PRO A 147 -36.15 4.50 -7.21
C PRO A 147 -36.87 5.82 -6.93
N GLY A 148 -36.80 6.76 -7.87
CA GLY A 148 -37.37 8.11 -7.73
C GLY A 148 -36.50 9.09 -6.94
N TYR A 149 -35.29 8.70 -6.54
CA TYR A 149 -34.34 9.53 -5.81
C TYR A 149 -32.98 9.50 -6.49
N ARG A 150 -32.21 10.57 -6.29
CA ARG A 150 -30.83 10.67 -6.73
C ARG A 150 -29.95 9.73 -5.92
N ASP A 151 -29.09 9.00 -6.63
CA ASP A 151 -28.11 8.12 -6.03
C ASP A 151 -27.10 8.90 -5.17
N VAL A 152 -26.66 8.29 -4.08
CA VAL A 152 -25.66 8.88 -3.16
C VAL A 152 -24.39 8.05 -3.19
N ILE A 153 -23.26 8.73 -3.33
CA ILE A 153 -21.93 8.12 -3.28
C ILE A 153 -21.23 8.61 -2.02
N LEU A 154 -20.89 7.69 -1.12
CA LEU A 154 -20.13 7.96 0.09
C LEU A 154 -18.74 7.35 -0.02
N LYS A 155 -17.71 8.19 -0.08
CA LYS A 155 -16.32 7.76 0.11
C LYS A 155 -15.97 7.82 1.58
N PHE A 156 -15.45 6.74 2.14
CA PHE A 156 -15.14 6.65 3.56
C PHE A 156 -13.87 5.84 3.82
N ARG A 157 -13.28 6.02 5.00
CA ARG A 157 -12.06 5.36 5.44
C ARG A 157 -12.29 4.63 6.75
N VAL A 158 -11.94 3.35 6.79
CA VAL A 158 -11.98 2.50 7.97
C VAL A 158 -10.57 2.46 8.57
N GLU A 159 -10.43 2.91 9.80
CA GLU A 159 -9.16 3.01 10.54
C GLU A 159 -9.29 2.68 12.04
N LYS A 160 -10.51 2.64 12.59
CA LYS A 160 -10.77 2.25 13.99
C LYS A 160 -12.08 1.49 14.14
N VAL A 161 -12.17 0.65 15.16
CA VAL A 161 -13.38 -0.12 15.51
C VAL A 161 -14.52 0.83 15.89
N GLY A 162 -15.75 0.50 15.46
CA GLY A 162 -16.96 1.23 15.82
C GLY A 162 -17.16 2.53 15.05
N GLN A 163 -16.43 2.78 13.96
CA GLN A 163 -16.72 3.92 13.10
C GLN A 163 -18.12 3.83 12.51
N GLN A 164 -18.80 4.98 12.47
CA GLN A 164 -20.17 5.07 11.99
C GLN A 164 -20.22 5.88 10.70
N PHE A 165 -21.01 5.40 9.73
CA PHE A 165 -21.23 6.05 8.44
C PHE A 165 -22.71 6.12 8.11
N MET A 166 -23.20 7.31 7.74
CA MET A 166 -24.58 7.51 7.30
C MET A 166 -24.65 7.61 5.78
N ILE A 167 -25.56 6.84 5.17
CA ILE A 167 -25.80 6.89 3.73
C ILE A 167 -27.30 6.66 3.47
N GLN A 168 -27.94 7.61 2.78
CA GLN A 168 -29.36 7.56 2.46
C GLN A 168 -29.66 8.50 1.28
N CYS A 169 -30.55 8.07 0.39
CA CYS A 169 -31.03 8.89 -0.73
C CYS A 169 -32.09 9.88 -0.23
N LYS A 170 -31.80 11.19 -0.25
CA LYS A 170 -32.70 12.25 0.25
C LYS A 170 -33.32 13.12 -0.83
N GLU A 171 -32.66 13.25 -1.98
CA GLU A 171 -33.09 14.15 -3.06
C GLU A 171 -33.93 13.37 -4.06
N MET A 172 -35.17 13.81 -4.32
CA MET A 172 -36.02 13.24 -5.38
C MET A 172 -35.55 13.70 -6.76
N ILE A 173 -35.81 12.88 -7.79
CA ILE A 173 -35.53 13.18 -9.21
C ILE A 173 -36.70 13.93 -9.84
#